data_AF-A0A6C0KE65-F1
#
_entry.id   AF-A0A6C0KE65-F1
#
_cell.length_a   1.000
_cell.length_b   1.000
_cell.length_c   1.000
_cell.angle_alpha   90.00
_cell.angle_beta   90.00
_cell.angle_gamma   90.00
#
_symmetry.space_group_name_H-M   'P 1'
#
loop_
_entity.id
_entity.type
_entity.pdbx_description
1 polymer ?
#
loop_
_entity_poly.entity_id
_entity_poly.type
_entity_poly.pdbx_seq_one_letter_code
_entity_poly.pdbx_strand_id
1 'polypeptide(L)'
;MTKFSAVGATFFFRTGHKCRHADRAPPMRILSFDVGIRNLSYCLVELDDDGARLEQWDVVDVVEFSGSKAKTKSLGMMRTVDMLIKYLEHKRGDWHDARVDVVCIEQQLARAATLKVVQFALYTFAKVVFPDAKVTLCHAKKKLAVDLRPFGCEEEFKLPAARKRKQPAELTKKQQEGRAKSAAYRRNKLLCVWSAGRVLAHMRLQDADAAAPFEALFEGTKKQDDLADALMQAVAVYQKV
;
A
#
# COMPACT_ATOMS: atom_id res chain seq x y z
N MET A 1 40.92 -56.55 34.73
CA MET A 1 41.43 -55.41 35.51
C MET A 1 42.04 -54.46 34.50
N THR A 2 41.38 -53.38 34.09
CA THR A 2 41.36 -52.10 34.82
C THR A 2 40.12 -51.29 34.40
N LYS A 3 39.49 -50.66 35.40
CA LYS A 3 38.40 -49.70 35.28
C LYS A 3 38.97 -48.34 34.85
N PHE A 4 38.29 -47.61 33.97
CA PHE A 4 38.27 -46.15 34.01
C PHE A 4 36.86 -45.63 33.77
N SER A 5 36.50 -44.67 34.62
CA SER A 5 35.18 -44.09 34.84
C SER A 5 35.05 -42.74 34.12
N ALA A 6 33.81 -42.47 33.72
CA ALA A 6 33.14 -41.23 33.32
C ALA A 6 33.84 -39.88 33.49
N VAL A 7 33.62 -38.97 32.52
CA VAL A 7 32.94 -37.68 32.75
C VAL A 7 32.10 -37.33 31.52
N GLY A 8 30.77 -37.36 31.67
CA GLY A 8 29.82 -36.85 30.67
C GLY A 8 29.59 -35.36 30.87
N ALA A 9 29.98 -34.54 29.90
CA ALA A 9 29.62 -33.13 29.84
C ALA A 9 28.34 -32.97 29.01
N THR A 10 27.19 -33.01 29.68
CA THR A 10 25.90 -32.66 29.06
C THR A 10 25.82 -31.14 28.99
N PHE A 11 26.12 -30.56 27.82
CA PHE A 11 25.87 -29.15 27.54
C PHE A 11 24.35 -28.93 27.48
N PHE A 12 23.77 -28.47 28.59
CA PHE A 12 22.43 -27.90 28.61
C PHE A 12 22.46 -26.54 27.90
N PHE A 13 22.09 -26.52 26.61
CA PHE A 13 21.68 -25.29 25.95
C PHE A 13 20.40 -24.79 26.60
N ARG A 14 20.53 -23.87 27.56
CA ARG A 14 19.41 -23.13 28.13
C ARG A 14 19.17 -21.89 27.27
N THR A 15 18.61 -22.06 26.08
CA THR A 15 18.01 -20.95 25.32
C THR A 15 16.68 -20.59 25.98
N GLY A 16 16.78 -19.79 27.04
CA GLY A 16 15.63 -19.11 27.63
C GLY A 16 15.09 -18.03 26.70
N HIS A 17 14.48 -18.41 25.58
CA HIS A 17 13.51 -17.54 24.93
C HIS A 17 12.27 -17.49 25.83
N LYS A 18 12.26 -16.55 26.77
CA LYS A 18 11.03 -16.13 27.44
C LYS A 18 10.07 -15.65 26.34
N CYS A 19 9.04 -16.45 26.04
CA CYS A 19 7.89 -16.05 25.25
C CYS A 19 7.32 -14.75 25.81
N ARG A 20 7.64 -13.61 25.19
CA ARG A 20 7.01 -12.30 25.43
C ARG A 20 5.81 -12.13 24.49
N HIS A 21 4.89 -13.08 24.45
CA HIS A 21 3.79 -13.08 23.48
C HIS A 21 2.43 -12.69 24.08
N ALA A 22 2.34 -12.34 25.37
CA ALA A 22 1.05 -12.12 26.03
C ALA A 22 0.44 -10.71 25.84
N ASP A 23 1.23 -9.71 25.43
CA ASP A 23 0.77 -8.29 25.38
C ASP A 23 0.80 -7.68 23.96
N ARG A 24 0.96 -8.50 22.90
CA ARG A 24 0.98 -7.97 21.53
C ARG A 24 -0.44 -7.71 21.04
N ALA A 25 -0.63 -6.58 20.38
CA ALA A 25 -1.89 -6.31 19.69
C ALA A 25 -2.11 -7.38 18.62
N PRO A 26 -3.37 -7.83 18.41
CA PRO A 26 -3.66 -8.76 17.33
C PRO A 26 -3.33 -8.11 15.98
N PRO A 27 -2.92 -8.91 14.98
CA PRO A 27 -2.70 -8.40 13.63
C PRO A 27 -3.96 -7.73 13.09
N MET A 28 -3.79 -6.61 12.39
CA MET A 28 -4.88 -5.87 11.76
C MET A 28 -4.91 -6.11 10.26
N ARG A 29 -6.07 -6.47 9.71
CA ARG A 29 -6.28 -6.58 8.27
C ARG A 29 -6.85 -5.30 7.70
N ILE A 30 -6.10 -4.70 6.78
CA ILE A 30 -6.43 -3.42 6.16
C ILE A 30 -6.64 -3.60 4.66
N LEU A 31 -7.83 -3.25 4.19
CA LEU A 31 -8.15 -3.09 2.78
C LEU A 31 -7.99 -1.62 2.39
N SER A 32 -7.00 -1.32 1.57
CA SER A 32 -6.66 0.05 1.15
C SER A 32 -6.97 0.27 -0.31
N PHE A 33 -7.58 1.42 -0.64
CA PHE A 33 -7.85 1.86 -2.01
C PHE A 33 -7.16 3.20 -2.30
N ASP A 34 -6.35 3.23 -3.37
CA ASP A 34 -5.92 4.45 -4.06
C ASP A 34 -6.88 4.73 -5.22
N VAL A 35 -7.52 5.91 -5.19
CA VAL A 35 -8.77 6.13 -5.93
C VAL A 35 -8.49 6.49 -7.38
N GLY A 36 -8.78 5.55 -8.28
CA GLY A 36 -8.68 5.73 -9.72
C GLY A 36 -9.85 5.12 -10.49
N ILE A 37 -10.00 5.50 -11.76
CA ILE A 37 -10.96 4.87 -12.70
C ILE A 37 -10.24 3.89 -13.62
N ARG A 38 -9.08 4.32 -14.13
CA ARG A 38 -8.21 3.55 -15.04
C ARG A 38 -7.06 2.85 -14.30
N ASN A 39 -6.82 3.29 -13.06
CA ASN A 39 -5.77 2.82 -12.17
C ASN A 39 -6.38 2.71 -10.75
N LEU A 40 -7.50 2.01 -10.59
CA LEU A 40 -7.98 1.73 -9.24
C LEU A 40 -7.00 0.74 -8.62
N SER A 41 -6.21 1.20 -7.66
CA SER A 41 -5.25 0.35 -6.96
C SER A 41 -5.78 -0.03 -5.60
N TYR A 42 -5.57 -1.27 -5.20
CA TYR A 42 -5.95 -1.75 -3.88
C TYR A 42 -4.96 -2.75 -3.32
N CYS A 43 -4.84 -2.80 -2.00
CA CYS A 43 -4.16 -3.90 -1.30
C CYS A 43 -4.99 -4.39 -0.11
N LEU A 44 -4.99 -5.70 0.11
CA LEU A 44 -5.37 -6.32 1.37
C LEU A 44 -4.07 -6.77 2.05
N VAL A 45 -3.79 -6.18 3.22
CA VAL A 45 -2.55 -6.41 3.95
C VAL A 45 -2.87 -6.67 5.42
N GLU A 46 -2.23 -7.69 5.99
CA GLU A 46 -2.18 -7.91 7.43
C GLU A 46 -0.95 -7.21 8.00
N LEU A 47 -1.13 -6.41 9.06
CA LEU A 47 -0.10 -5.62 9.70
C LEU A 47 -0.06 -5.91 11.21
N ASP A 48 1.13 -6.10 11.74
CA ASP A 48 1.38 -6.28 13.17
C ASP A 48 2.70 -5.63 13.59
N ASP A 49 3.16 -5.90 14.81
CA ASP A 49 4.42 -5.38 15.35
C ASP A 49 5.66 -5.95 14.64
N ASP A 50 5.55 -7.14 14.02
CA ASP A 50 6.66 -7.84 13.38
C ASP A 50 6.78 -7.46 11.89
N GLY A 51 5.71 -6.95 11.27
CA GLY A 51 5.78 -6.36 9.93
C GLY A 51 4.45 -6.35 9.20
N ALA A 52 4.50 -6.76 7.93
CA ALA A 52 3.38 -6.71 7.01
C ALA A 52 3.33 -8.01 6.21
N ARG A 53 2.13 -8.46 5.84
CA ARG A 53 1.92 -9.60 4.93
C ARG A 53 0.84 -9.24 3.92
N LEU A 54 1.20 -9.20 2.64
CA LEU A 54 0.23 -8.96 1.56
C LEU A 54 -0.58 -10.23 1.31
N GLU A 55 -1.89 -10.07 1.23
CA GLU A 55 -2.82 -11.13 0.83
C GLU A 55 -3.32 -10.90 -0.59
N GLN A 56 -3.57 -9.65 -0.96
CA GLN A 56 -3.94 -9.25 -2.32
C GLN A 56 -3.36 -7.88 -2.64
N TRP A 57 -2.95 -7.66 -3.89
CA TRP A 57 -2.46 -6.38 -4.36
C TRP A 57 -2.61 -6.29 -5.88
N ASP A 58 -3.25 -5.23 -6.37
CA ASP A 58 -3.44 -5.05 -7.82
C ASP A 58 -3.76 -3.60 -8.21
N VAL A 59 -3.62 -3.29 -9.50
CA VAL A 59 -4.09 -2.05 -10.14
C VAL A 59 -4.98 -2.39 -11.32
N VAL A 60 -6.28 -2.11 -11.19
CA VAL A 60 -7.26 -2.43 -12.22
C VAL A 60 -7.65 -1.20 -13.05
N ASP A 61 -7.90 -1.45 -14.33
CA ASP A 61 -8.68 -0.55 -15.17
C ASP A 61 -10.15 -0.96 -15.12
N VAL A 62 -10.95 -0.26 -14.32
CA VAL A 62 -12.38 -0.55 -14.10
C VAL A 62 -13.18 -0.47 -15.41
N VAL A 63 -12.76 0.40 -16.32
CA VAL A 63 -13.45 0.63 -17.60
C VAL A 63 -13.18 -0.53 -18.54
N GLU A 64 -11.93 -0.95 -18.64
CA GLU A 64 -11.55 -2.13 -19.42
C GLU A 64 -12.18 -3.41 -18.85
N PHE A 65 -12.18 -3.58 -17.53
CA PHE A 65 -12.84 -4.70 -16.84
C PHE A 65 -14.33 -4.79 -17.21
N SER A 66 -15.02 -3.66 -17.33
CA SER A 66 -16.43 -3.62 -17.75
C SER A 66 -16.68 -3.93 -19.24
N GLY A 67 -15.63 -4.26 -20.00
CA GLY A 67 -15.67 -4.46 -21.45
C GLY A 67 -15.74 -3.16 -22.26
N SER A 68 -15.53 -1.99 -21.63
CA SER A 68 -15.64 -0.69 -22.28
C SER A 68 -14.29 -0.16 -22.76
N LYS A 69 -14.27 0.40 -23.98
CA LYS A 69 -13.12 1.12 -24.55
C LYS A 69 -13.26 2.66 -24.46
N ALA A 70 -14.26 3.15 -23.73
CA ALA A 70 -14.61 4.57 -23.70
C ALA A 70 -13.53 5.41 -22.99
N LYS A 71 -13.04 6.48 -23.62
CA LYS A 71 -12.05 7.37 -23.00
C LYS A 71 -12.59 7.99 -21.70
N THR A 72 -11.72 8.26 -20.73
CA THR A 72 -12.12 8.80 -19.41
C THR A 72 -12.96 10.08 -19.51
N LYS A 73 -12.65 10.96 -20.48
CA LYS A 73 -13.38 12.23 -20.70
C LYS A 73 -14.83 12.02 -21.19
N SER A 74 -15.14 10.88 -21.79
CA SER A 74 -16.47 10.54 -22.28
C SER A 74 -17.30 9.75 -21.26
N LEU A 75 -16.74 9.44 -20.09
CA LEU A 75 -17.46 8.69 -19.06
C LEU A 75 -18.28 9.65 -18.19
N GLY A 76 -19.61 9.48 -18.24
CA GLY A 76 -20.50 10.12 -17.28
C GLY A 76 -20.33 9.50 -15.88
N MET A 77 -20.62 10.28 -14.82
CA MET A 77 -20.45 9.85 -13.43
C MET A 77 -21.22 8.56 -13.12
N MET A 78 -22.48 8.44 -13.54
CA MET A 78 -23.31 7.25 -13.31
C MET A 78 -22.72 6.00 -13.97
N ARG A 79 -22.23 6.13 -15.21
CA ARG A 79 -21.59 5.02 -15.92
C ARG A 79 -20.30 4.59 -15.22
N THR A 80 -19.51 5.56 -14.73
CA THR A 80 -18.31 5.26 -13.93
C THR A 80 -18.64 4.48 -12.67
N VAL A 81 -19.69 4.87 -11.95
CA VAL A 81 -20.14 4.15 -10.75
C VAL A 81 -20.63 2.76 -11.08
N ASP A 82 -21.45 2.57 -12.12
CA ASP A 82 -21.94 1.25 -12.54
C ASP A 82 -20.77 0.28 -12.85
N MET A 83 -19.77 0.74 -13.61
CA MET A 83 -18.59 -0.06 -13.92
C MET A 83 -17.77 -0.39 -12.67
N LEU A 84 -17.64 0.56 -11.73
CA LEU A 84 -16.97 0.35 -10.45
C LEU A 84 -17.70 -0.69 -9.60
N ILE A 85 -19.02 -0.57 -9.44
CA ILE A 85 -19.81 -1.51 -8.64
C ILE A 85 -19.71 -2.92 -9.23
N LYS A 86 -19.74 -3.07 -10.56
CA LYS A 86 -19.50 -4.38 -11.22
C LYS A 86 -18.17 -5.00 -10.82
N TYR A 87 -17.10 -4.20 -10.79
CA TYR A 87 -15.79 -4.67 -10.35
C TYR A 87 -15.77 -5.02 -8.85
N LEU A 88 -16.35 -4.17 -8.00
CA LEU A 88 -16.37 -4.39 -6.56
C LEU A 88 -17.21 -5.61 -6.16
N GLU A 89 -18.36 -5.86 -6.81
CA GLU A 89 -19.16 -7.06 -6.59
C GLU A 89 -18.42 -8.33 -7.06
N HIS A 90 -17.66 -8.25 -8.16
CA HIS A 90 -16.80 -9.36 -8.58
C HIS A 90 -15.74 -9.70 -7.52
N LYS A 91 -15.18 -8.67 -6.86
CA LYS A 91 -14.19 -8.83 -5.78
C LYS A 91 -14.77 -9.07 -4.39
N ARG A 92 -16.08 -8.96 -4.23
CA ARG A 92 -16.74 -9.04 -2.93
C ARG A 92 -16.47 -10.37 -2.24
N GLY A 93 -16.55 -11.49 -2.97
CA GLY A 93 -16.26 -12.82 -2.42
C GLY A 93 -14.83 -12.92 -1.88
N ASP A 94 -13.86 -12.47 -2.68
CA ASP A 94 -12.43 -12.49 -2.33
C ASP A 94 -12.11 -11.72 -1.04
N TRP A 95 -12.87 -10.66 -0.71
CA TRP A 95 -12.62 -9.81 0.45
C TRP A 95 -13.52 -10.11 1.65
N HIS A 96 -14.74 -10.56 1.42
CA HIS A 96 -15.72 -10.80 2.49
C HIS A 96 -15.22 -11.87 3.47
N ASP A 97 -14.59 -12.93 2.95
CA ASP A 97 -14.11 -14.04 3.77
C ASP A 97 -12.82 -13.71 4.54
N ALA A 98 -12.15 -12.61 4.18
CA ALA A 98 -10.85 -12.26 4.73
C ALA A 98 -10.90 -11.52 6.08
N ARG A 99 -12.09 -11.23 6.65
CA ARG A 99 -12.26 -10.44 7.89
C ARG A 99 -11.43 -9.14 7.88
N VAL A 100 -11.96 -8.10 7.26
CA VAL A 100 -11.31 -6.79 7.18
C VAL A 100 -11.62 -5.97 8.44
N ASP A 101 -10.59 -5.53 9.17
CA ASP A 101 -10.75 -4.68 10.36
C ASP A 101 -10.84 -3.19 9.98
N VAL A 102 -10.12 -2.77 8.94
CA VAL A 102 -10.07 -1.38 8.48
C VAL A 102 -10.17 -1.31 6.96
N VAL A 103 -11.03 -0.43 6.46
CA VAL A 103 -11.03 -0.02 5.05
C VAL A 103 -10.55 1.42 4.94
N CYS A 104 -9.44 1.66 4.23
CA CYS A 104 -8.95 3.00 3.99
C CYS A 104 -9.08 3.39 2.52
N ILE A 105 -9.57 4.61 2.27
CA ILE A 105 -9.86 5.11 0.92
C ILE A 105 -9.19 6.47 0.76
N GLU A 106 -8.45 6.67 -0.33
CA GLU A 106 -7.80 7.95 -0.59
C GLU A 106 -8.84 9.09 -0.71
N GLN A 107 -8.62 10.18 0.03
CA GLN A 107 -9.49 11.34 0.02
C GLN A 107 -9.23 12.21 -1.22
N GLN A 108 -10.20 12.22 -2.12
CA GLN A 108 -10.20 13.04 -3.32
C GLN A 108 -10.67 14.47 -3.05
N LEU A 109 -10.07 15.43 -3.77
CA LEU A 109 -10.42 16.84 -3.72
C LEU A 109 -11.78 17.07 -4.39
N ALA A 110 -12.59 18.00 -3.86
CA ALA A 110 -13.92 18.30 -4.39
C ALA A 110 -13.91 18.71 -5.88
N ARG A 111 -12.85 19.39 -6.34
CA ARG A 111 -12.67 19.77 -7.75
C ARG A 111 -12.52 18.59 -8.72
N ALA A 112 -12.16 17.40 -8.21
CA ALA A 112 -12.06 16.19 -9.00
C ALA A 112 -13.40 15.42 -8.94
N ALA A 113 -14.48 16.04 -9.42
CA ALA A 113 -15.87 15.60 -9.21
C ALA A 113 -16.08 14.10 -9.49
N THR A 114 -15.59 13.58 -10.63
CA THR A 114 -15.74 12.17 -10.98
C THR A 114 -15.01 11.25 -9.99
N LEU A 115 -13.76 11.56 -9.62
CA LEU A 115 -13.02 10.78 -8.62
C LEU A 115 -13.65 10.89 -7.23
N LYS A 116 -14.28 12.03 -6.92
CA LYS A 116 -15.02 12.20 -5.68
C LYS A 116 -16.24 11.28 -5.61
N VAL A 117 -16.94 11.11 -6.72
CA VAL A 117 -18.04 10.13 -6.84
C VAL A 117 -17.53 8.70 -6.70
N VAL A 118 -16.39 8.35 -7.31
CA VAL A 118 -15.73 7.04 -7.13
C VAL A 118 -15.38 6.81 -5.65
N GLN A 119 -14.81 7.81 -4.98
CA GLN A 119 -14.51 7.77 -3.54
C GLN A 119 -15.78 7.50 -2.71
N PHE A 120 -16.90 8.18 -3.02
CA PHE A 120 -18.16 7.96 -2.32
C PHE A 120 -18.72 6.57 -2.58
N ALA A 121 -18.66 6.07 -3.80
CA ALA A 121 -19.09 4.71 -4.13
C ALA A 121 -18.28 3.65 -3.38
N LEU A 122 -16.94 3.79 -3.32
CA LEU A 122 -16.07 2.93 -2.51
C LEU A 122 -16.42 2.99 -1.02
N TYR A 123 -16.68 4.19 -0.50
CA TYR A 123 -17.05 4.38 0.90
C TYR A 123 -18.36 3.68 1.24
N THR A 124 -19.38 3.85 0.39
CA THR A 124 -20.68 3.20 0.55
C THR A 124 -20.54 1.68 0.46
N PHE A 125 -19.82 1.17 -0.55
CA PHE A 125 -19.54 -0.25 -0.68
C PHE A 125 -18.88 -0.81 0.58
N ALA A 126 -17.82 -0.14 1.08
CA ALA A 126 -17.11 -0.57 2.27
C ALA A 126 -18.03 -0.64 3.51
N LYS A 127 -18.91 0.35 3.68
CA LYS A 127 -19.87 0.38 4.80
C LYS A 127 -20.95 -0.70 4.71
N VAL A 128 -21.32 -1.12 3.51
CA VAL A 128 -22.32 -2.18 3.30
C VAL A 128 -21.70 -3.57 3.43
N VAL A 129 -20.52 -3.77 2.86
CA VAL A 129 -19.86 -5.08 2.79
C VAL A 129 -19.09 -5.42 4.06
N PHE A 130 -18.53 -4.41 4.74
CA PHE A 130 -17.74 -4.59 5.97
C PHE A 130 -18.35 -3.76 7.11
N PRO A 131 -19.53 -4.15 7.63
CA PRO A 131 -20.26 -3.35 8.62
C PRO A 131 -19.47 -3.12 9.92
N ASP A 132 -18.65 -4.11 10.31
CA ASP A 132 -17.84 -4.05 11.53
C ASP A 132 -16.48 -3.36 11.31
N ALA A 133 -16.08 -3.13 10.05
CA ALA A 133 -14.80 -2.50 9.74
C ALA A 133 -14.85 -0.99 9.97
N LYS A 134 -13.72 -0.46 10.48
CA LYS A 134 -13.51 0.98 10.52
C LYS A 134 -13.20 1.49 9.11
N VAL A 135 -14.09 2.33 8.56
CA VAL A 135 -13.86 2.97 7.26
C VAL A 135 -13.26 4.37 7.46
N THR A 136 -12.09 4.62 6.87
CA THR A 136 -11.35 5.88 7.01
C THR A 136 -11.00 6.52 5.67
N LEU A 137 -10.98 7.86 5.63
CA LEU A 137 -10.53 8.62 4.48
C LEU A 137 -9.09 9.12 4.71
N CYS A 138 -8.21 8.83 3.77
CA CYS A 138 -6.78 9.12 3.90
C CYS A 138 -6.34 10.26 2.99
N HIS A 139 -5.75 11.29 3.57
CA HIS A 139 -5.09 12.34 2.80
C HIS A 139 -3.80 11.83 2.16
N ALA A 140 -3.58 12.14 0.88
CA ALA A 140 -2.39 11.77 0.11
C ALA A 140 -1.04 12.16 0.75
N LYS A 141 -1.01 13.14 1.67
CA LYS A 141 0.24 13.49 2.39
C LYS A 141 0.58 12.52 3.50
N LYS A 142 -0.41 11.80 4.06
CA LYS A 142 -0.21 10.90 5.20
C LYS A 142 0.63 9.67 4.81
N LYS A 143 0.50 9.18 3.58
CA LYS A 143 1.29 8.05 3.02
C LYS A 143 2.79 8.34 2.88
N LEU A 144 3.22 9.61 2.99
CA LEU A 144 4.63 10.02 2.88
C LEU A 144 5.34 10.17 4.23
N ALA A 145 4.60 10.12 5.34
CA ALA A 145 5.11 10.34 6.70
C ALA A 145 5.09 9.03 7.51
N VAL A 146 5.38 7.92 6.83
CA VAL A 146 5.39 6.58 7.42
C VAL A 146 6.76 6.31 8.04
N ASP A 147 6.76 5.73 9.23
CA ASP A 147 7.98 5.23 9.86
C ASP A 147 8.35 3.87 9.26
N LEU A 148 9.54 3.75 8.67
CA LEU A 148 9.99 2.50 8.06
C LEU A 148 10.88 1.65 8.97
N ARG A 149 11.18 2.12 10.18
CA ARG A 149 12.00 1.36 11.15
C ARG A 149 11.40 0.00 11.52
N PRO A 150 10.07 -0.18 11.68
CA PRO A 150 9.48 -1.49 11.90
C PRO A 150 9.75 -2.49 10.76
N PHE A 151 10.06 -2.00 9.56
CA PHE A 151 10.42 -2.79 8.38
C PHE A 151 11.93 -2.87 8.16
N GLY A 152 12.73 -2.71 9.22
CA GLY A 152 14.18 -2.82 9.18
C GLY A 152 14.90 -1.74 8.38
N CYS A 153 14.24 -0.62 8.06
CA CYS A 153 14.83 0.44 7.25
C CYS A 153 15.28 1.63 8.10
N GLU A 154 16.59 1.80 8.23
CA GLU A 154 17.22 2.99 8.82
C GLU A 154 17.73 3.98 7.78
N GLU A 155 17.69 3.60 6.50
CA GLU A 155 18.20 4.43 5.41
C GLU A 155 17.29 5.63 5.13
N GLU A 156 17.91 6.76 4.79
CA GLU A 156 17.19 7.91 4.29
C GLU A 156 16.99 7.84 2.77
N PHE A 157 15.80 8.23 2.31
CA PHE A 157 15.51 8.35 0.88
C PHE A 157 16.39 9.41 0.20
N LYS A 158 17.21 8.96 -0.75
CA LYS A 158 18.03 9.83 -1.60
C LYS A 158 17.40 9.95 -2.98
N LEU A 159 17.18 11.18 -3.41
CA LEU A 159 16.70 11.45 -4.77
C LEU A 159 17.72 10.99 -5.81
N PRO A 160 17.28 10.35 -6.91
CA PRO A 160 18.14 10.08 -8.05
C PRO A 160 18.75 11.39 -8.57
N ALA A 161 20.03 11.33 -8.95
CA ALA A 161 20.73 12.49 -9.49
C ALA A 161 19.95 13.08 -10.68
N ALA A 162 19.63 14.37 -10.61
CA ALA A 162 18.92 15.04 -11.69
C ALA A 162 19.78 15.03 -12.95
N ARG A 163 19.24 14.55 -14.08
CA ARG A 163 19.88 14.76 -15.38
C ARG A 163 20.04 16.27 -15.60
N LYS A 164 21.28 16.72 -15.77
CA LYS A 164 21.62 18.13 -16.08
C LYS A 164 20.87 18.54 -17.35
N ARG A 165 19.76 19.26 -17.20
CA ARG A 165 19.07 19.91 -18.32
C ARG A 165 19.76 21.25 -18.60
N LYS A 166 19.92 21.59 -19.89
CA LYS A 166 20.34 22.93 -20.31
C LYS A 166 19.48 23.97 -19.58
N GLN A 167 20.13 24.99 -18.99
CA GLN A 167 19.43 26.09 -18.33
C GLN A 167 18.45 26.71 -19.33
N PRO A 168 17.14 26.70 -19.05
CA PRO A 168 16.20 27.44 -19.87
C PRO A 168 16.36 28.93 -19.63
N ALA A 169 15.97 29.73 -20.63
CA ALA A 169 15.82 31.18 -20.52
C ALA A 169 15.05 31.60 -19.26
N GLU A 170 15.27 32.84 -18.80
CA GLU A 170 14.65 33.42 -17.60
C GLU A 170 13.14 33.08 -17.52
N LEU A 171 12.78 32.36 -16.47
CA LEU A 171 11.41 31.94 -16.23
C LEU A 171 10.69 33.00 -15.42
N THR A 172 9.42 33.24 -15.75
CA THR A 172 8.51 34.02 -14.91
C THR A 172 8.32 33.35 -13.53
N LYS A 173 8.02 34.15 -12.50
CA LYS A 173 7.74 33.65 -11.13
C LYS A 173 6.69 32.52 -11.10
N LYS A 174 5.60 32.66 -11.88
CA LYS A 174 4.54 31.64 -12.00
C LYS A 174 5.05 30.32 -12.60
N GLN A 175 5.95 30.38 -13.59
CA GLN A 175 6.57 29.20 -14.17
C GLN A 175 7.55 28.53 -13.19
N GLN A 176 8.29 29.32 -12.40
CA GLN A 176 9.17 28.79 -11.35
C GLN A 176 8.38 28.03 -10.28
N GLU A 177 7.29 28.61 -9.77
CA GLU A 177 6.40 27.96 -8.79
C GLU A 177 5.77 26.67 -9.34
N GLY A 178 5.31 26.69 -10.59
CA GLY A 178 4.77 25.50 -11.25
C GLY A 178 5.79 24.38 -11.36
N ARG A 179 7.05 24.71 -11.69
CA ARG A 179 8.15 23.73 -11.75
C ARG A 179 8.49 23.17 -10.37
N ALA A 180 8.52 24.01 -9.34
CA ALA A 180 8.77 23.57 -7.97
C ALA A 180 7.69 22.58 -7.48
N LYS A 181 6.40 22.89 -7.70
CA LYS A 181 5.28 22.00 -7.37
C LYS A 181 5.37 20.67 -8.11
N SER A 182 5.71 20.71 -9.41
CA SER A 182 5.89 19.50 -10.22
C SER A 182 7.09 18.65 -9.76
N ALA A 183 8.19 19.29 -9.34
CA ALA A 183 9.35 18.59 -8.79
C ALA A 183 9.04 17.93 -7.45
N ALA A 184 8.34 18.63 -6.54
CA ALA A 184 7.88 18.08 -5.27
C ALA A 184 6.94 16.88 -5.49
N TYR A 185 5.99 16.99 -6.41
CA TYR A 185 5.10 15.87 -6.77
C TYR A 185 5.88 14.64 -7.24
N ARG A 186 6.85 14.83 -8.15
CA ARG A 186 7.70 13.72 -8.61
C ARG A 186 8.55 13.12 -7.48
N ARG A 187 9.12 13.94 -6.60
CA ARG A 187 9.87 13.48 -5.42
C ARG A 187 8.98 12.60 -4.54
N ASN A 188 7.77 13.05 -4.25
CA ASN A 188 6.84 12.33 -3.39
C ASN A 188 6.44 10.97 -3.98
N LYS A 189 6.19 10.93 -5.29
CA LYS A 189 5.92 9.68 -6.02
C LYS A 189 7.09 8.69 -5.89
N LEU A 190 8.32 9.16 -6.10
CA LEU A 190 9.51 8.32 -5.96
C LEU A 190 9.75 7.86 -4.51
N LEU A 191 9.52 8.73 -3.53
CA LEU A 191 9.61 8.39 -2.11
C LEU A 191 8.59 7.30 -1.74
N CYS A 192 7.35 7.42 -2.22
CA CYS A 192 6.31 6.42 -1.95
C CYS A 192 6.68 5.06 -2.53
N VAL A 193 7.12 5.02 -3.80
CA VAL A 193 7.59 3.79 -4.48
C VAL A 193 8.78 3.17 -3.74
N TRP A 194 9.76 3.99 -3.35
CA TRP A 194 10.92 3.52 -2.59
C TRP A 194 10.50 2.93 -1.23
N SER A 195 9.58 3.59 -0.53
CA SER A 195 9.07 3.14 0.76
C SER A 195 8.35 1.80 0.65
N ALA A 196 7.49 1.65 -0.36
CA ALA A 196 6.81 0.38 -0.65
C ALA A 196 7.81 -0.75 -0.95
N GLY A 197 8.87 -0.46 -1.70
CA GLY A 197 9.95 -1.41 -1.96
C GLY A 197 10.67 -1.87 -0.68
N ARG A 198 10.80 -1.01 0.34
CA ARG A 198 11.38 -1.39 1.64
C ARG A 198 10.46 -2.31 2.43
N VAL A 199 9.17 -2.02 2.42
CA VAL A 199 8.15 -2.89 3.03
C VAL A 199 8.15 -4.28 2.36
N LEU A 200 8.18 -4.35 1.03
CA LEU A 200 8.28 -5.63 0.29
C LEU A 200 9.57 -6.38 0.61
N ALA A 201 10.71 -5.69 0.64
CA ALA A 201 11.98 -6.32 0.97
C ALA A 201 11.96 -6.95 2.38
N HIS A 202 11.29 -6.31 3.34
CA HIS A 202 11.06 -6.88 4.67
C HIS A 202 10.15 -8.10 4.62
N MET A 203 9.03 -8.04 3.87
CA MET A 203 8.14 -9.20 3.67
C MET A 203 8.90 -10.41 3.14
N ARG A 204 9.78 -10.21 2.16
CA ARG A 204 10.63 -11.28 1.60
C ARG A 204 11.57 -11.90 2.62
N LEU A 205 12.10 -11.11 3.56
CA LEU A 205 12.95 -11.63 4.64
C LEU A 205 12.15 -12.51 5.62
N GLN A 206 10.84 -12.28 5.74
CA GLN A 206 9.96 -13.06 6.59
C GLN A 206 9.44 -14.33 5.90
N ASP A 207 9.00 -14.20 4.65
CA ASP A 207 8.48 -15.29 3.82
C ASP A 207 8.72 -14.95 2.34
N ALA A 208 9.79 -15.51 1.78
CA ALA A 208 10.19 -15.24 0.40
C ALA A 208 9.17 -15.76 -0.62
N ASP A 209 8.57 -16.92 -0.37
CA ASP A 209 7.64 -17.55 -1.31
C ASP A 209 6.31 -16.78 -1.35
N ALA A 210 5.81 -16.33 -0.19
CA ALA A 210 4.61 -15.50 -0.12
C ALA A 210 4.82 -14.10 -0.74
N ALA A 211 6.02 -13.51 -0.59
CA ALA A 211 6.33 -12.18 -1.12
C ALA A 211 6.62 -12.17 -2.63
N ALA A 212 7.16 -13.25 -3.19
CA ALA A 212 7.66 -13.31 -4.56
C ALA A 212 6.63 -12.87 -5.64
N PRO A 213 5.34 -13.27 -5.61
CA PRO A 213 4.37 -12.82 -6.60
C PRO A 213 4.14 -11.30 -6.57
N PHE A 214 4.17 -10.70 -5.39
CA PHE A 214 3.97 -9.26 -5.20
C PHE A 214 5.19 -8.46 -5.61
N GLU A 215 6.40 -8.95 -5.34
CA GLU A 215 7.63 -8.36 -5.85
C GLU A 215 7.65 -8.39 -7.38
N ALA A 216 7.35 -9.54 -7.99
CA ALA A 216 7.28 -9.68 -9.44
C ALA A 216 6.24 -8.73 -10.06
N LEU A 217 5.05 -8.61 -9.45
CA LEU A 217 4.03 -7.65 -9.87
C LEU A 217 4.53 -6.21 -9.78
N PHE A 218 5.14 -5.84 -8.65
CA PHE A 218 5.61 -4.48 -8.39
C PHE A 218 6.76 -4.10 -9.32
N GLU A 219 7.74 -4.97 -9.55
CA GLU A 219 8.86 -4.70 -10.44
C GLU A 219 8.47 -4.75 -11.92
N GLY A 220 7.52 -5.62 -12.28
CA GLY A 220 7.07 -5.81 -13.66
C GLY A 220 6.11 -4.74 -14.18
N THR A 221 5.46 -3.98 -13.30
CA THR A 221 4.45 -2.98 -13.72
C THR A 221 5.03 -1.60 -13.99
N LYS A 222 4.36 -0.85 -14.88
CA LYS A 222 4.60 0.59 -15.07
C LYS A 222 3.83 1.46 -14.06
N LYS A 223 2.94 0.86 -13.26
CA LYS A 223 2.03 1.51 -12.31
C LYS A 223 2.48 1.34 -10.85
N GLN A 224 3.79 1.36 -10.63
CA GLN A 224 4.39 1.19 -9.31
C GLN A 224 3.89 2.22 -8.30
N ASP A 225 3.61 3.45 -8.74
CA ASP A 225 3.12 4.49 -7.84
C ASP A 225 1.70 4.23 -7.35
N ASP A 226 0.80 3.77 -8.23
CA ASP A 226 -0.57 3.45 -7.82
C ASP A 226 -0.55 2.27 -6.80
N LEU A 227 0.28 1.24 -7.05
CA LEU A 227 0.51 0.13 -6.11
C LEU A 227 1.07 0.62 -4.76
N ALA A 228 2.15 1.41 -4.82
CA ALA A 228 2.82 1.94 -3.63
C ALA A 228 1.89 2.83 -2.81
N ASP A 229 1.07 3.65 -3.47
CA ASP A 229 0.13 4.53 -2.80
C ASP A 229 -0.91 3.76 -1.97
N ALA A 230 -1.44 2.64 -2.49
CA ALA A 230 -2.35 1.77 -1.75
C ALA A 230 -1.67 1.12 -0.54
N LEU A 231 -0.48 0.54 -0.71
CA LEU A 231 0.26 -0.12 0.38
C LEU A 231 0.68 0.89 1.47
N MET A 232 1.32 1.99 1.08
CA MET A 232 1.80 2.99 2.03
C MET A 232 0.65 3.71 2.75
N GLN A 233 -0.53 3.80 2.12
CA GLN A 233 -1.73 4.25 2.81
C GLN A 233 -2.17 3.28 3.92
N ALA A 234 -2.12 1.96 3.70
CA ALA A 234 -2.44 0.97 4.72
C ALA A 234 -1.48 1.07 5.91
N VAL A 235 -0.17 1.11 5.64
CA VAL A 235 0.86 1.25 6.68
C VAL A 235 0.67 2.56 7.46
N ALA A 236 0.41 3.68 6.78
CA ALA A 236 0.17 4.97 7.43
C ALA A 236 -1.08 4.99 8.31
N VAL A 237 -2.06 4.12 8.05
CA VAL A 237 -3.26 3.97 8.87
C VAL A 237 -2.97 3.12 10.09
N TYR A 238 -2.28 1.98 9.91
CA TYR A 238 -1.87 1.12 11.01
C TYR A 238 -1.07 1.88 12.07
N GLN A 239 -0.09 2.68 11.66
CA GLN A 239 0.75 3.48 12.58
C GLN A 239 0.03 4.62 13.32
N LYS A 240 -1.27 4.83 13.08
CA LYS A 240 -2.08 5.89 13.71
C LYS A 240 -3.20 5.36 14.57
N VAL A 241 -3.43 4.06 14.53
CA VAL A 241 -4.34 3.37 15.45
C VAL A 241 -3.58 3.14 16.75
#